data_AF-A0A6A4VPC9-F1
#
_entry.id   AF-A0A6A4VPC9-F1
#
_cell.length_a   1.000
_cell.length_b   1.000
_cell.length_c   1.000
_cell.angle_alpha   90.00
_cell.angle_beta   90.00
_cell.angle_gamma   90.00
#
_symmetry.space_group_name_H-M   'P 1'
#
loop_
_entity.id
_entity.type
_entity.pdbx_description
1 polymer ?
#
loop_
_entity_poly.entity_id
_entity_poly.type
_entity_poly.pdbx_seq_one_letter_code
_entity_poly.pdbx_strand_id
1 'polypeptide(L)'
;MYRMGIKRDKLRRACYTANRLGLSWRTRTGEQKANYYGSLTQSSTVDLGGGQHAPLNSLLPMVHPNDLLLDGWDISSAPLSEAMERAQVLDPALQEQLKPHMAGMRPRPALYDPEFIAANQADRADNVIKAGIKPVSIVSYNHLGNNDGRNLSAPQQFRSKEISKSGVVEDMVASNTILYPDGRGPDHCIVIQYVPYVGDSKRAMDEYTSEIMCGGHNTMVLHNTCEDSLLAAPLILDLVILTELFQRVQFR
;
A
#
# COMPACT_ATOMS: atom_id res chain seq x y z
N MET A 1 -0.83 -15.46 6.83
CA MET A 1 -1.24 -14.89 5.52
C MET A 1 -1.37 -13.39 5.72
N TYR A 2 -0.37 -12.60 5.32
CA TYR A 2 -0.28 -11.18 5.69
C TYR A 2 -0.95 -10.29 4.62
N ARG A 3 -1.77 -9.33 5.06
CA ARG A 3 -2.51 -8.37 4.21
C ARG A 3 -1.74 -7.05 4.13
N MET A 4 -1.43 -6.56 2.93
CA MET A 4 -0.83 -5.23 2.70
C MET A 4 -1.31 -4.64 1.37
N GLY A 5 -1.28 -3.31 1.26
CA GLY A 5 -1.98 -2.52 0.23
C GLY A 5 -1.59 -2.78 -1.23
N ILE A 6 -2.63 -2.77 -2.06
CA ILE A 6 -2.76 -3.27 -3.43
C ILE A 6 -1.81 -2.65 -4.48
N LYS A 7 -1.30 -1.42 -4.28
CA LYS A 7 -0.39 -0.78 -5.26
C LYS A 7 1.09 -1.18 -5.09
N ARG A 8 1.52 -1.65 -3.92
CA ARG A 8 2.96 -1.86 -3.59
C ARG A 8 3.44 -3.29 -3.84
N ASP A 9 2.54 -4.28 -3.86
CA ASP A 9 2.90 -5.70 -3.98
C ASP A 9 3.50 -6.10 -5.34
N LYS A 10 3.17 -5.35 -6.39
CA LYS A 10 3.48 -5.71 -7.78
C LYS A 10 4.92 -5.38 -8.16
N LEU A 11 5.39 -4.21 -7.73
CA LEU A 11 6.78 -3.79 -7.88
C LEU A 11 7.73 -4.68 -7.07
N ARG A 12 7.30 -5.10 -5.87
CA ARG A 12 8.03 -6.07 -5.04
C ARG A 12 8.28 -7.37 -5.80
N ARG A 13 7.24 -7.95 -6.41
CA ARG A 13 7.38 -9.19 -7.18
C ARG A 13 8.35 -9.04 -8.36
N ALA A 14 8.31 -7.90 -9.04
CA ALA A 14 9.22 -7.58 -10.13
C ALA A 14 10.69 -7.54 -9.67
N CYS A 15 10.99 -6.79 -8.61
CA CYS A 15 12.35 -6.69 -8.07
C CYS A 15 12.90 -8.05 -7.59
N TYR A 16 12.07 -8.90 -7.00
CA TYR A 16 12.50 -10.22 -6.51
C TYR A 16 12.74 -11.17 -7.67
N THR A 17 11.89 -11.12 -8.69
CA THR A 17 12.07 -11.89 -9.92
C THR A 17 13.35 -11.46 -10.63
N ALA A 18 13.63 -10.15 -10.70
CA ALA A 18 14.87 -9.64 -11.28
C ALA A 18 16.13 -10.11 -10.51
N ASN A 19 16.09 -10.08 -9.17
CA ASN A 19 17.20 -10.56 -8.34
C ASN A 19 17.40 -12.08 -8.45
N ARG A 20 16.32 -12.86 -8.44
CA ARG A 20 16.37 -14.33 -8.58
C ARG A 20 16.92 -14.77 -9.93
N LEU A 21 16.56 -14.05 -10.99
CA LEU A 21 17.05 -14.30 -12.35
C LEU A 21 18.44 -13.66 -12.62
N GLY A 22 18.98 -12.89 -11.68
CA GLY A 22 20.27 -12.24 -11.82
C GLY A 22 20.33 -11.18 -12.93
N LEU A 23 19.21 -10.50 -13.20
CA LEU A 23 19.09 -9.60 -14.37
C LEU A 23 19.99 -8.38 -14.26
N SER A 24 20.49 -7.94 -15.42
CA SER A 24 21.09 -6.62 -15.64
C SER A 24 20.38 -5.92 -16.80
N TRP A 25 20.40 -4.59 -16.79
CA TRP A 25 19.81 -3.79 -17.86
C TRP A 25 20.62 -2.51 -18.09
N ARG A 26 20.63 -2.03 -19.33
CA ARG A 26 21.27 -0.76 -19.67
C ARG A 26 20.36 0.40 -19.30
N THR A 27 20.96 1.42 -18.71
CA THR A 27 20.33 2.70 -18.40
C THR A 27 21.13 3.83 -19.03
N ARG A 28 20.60 5.06 -18.97
CA ARG A 28 21.30 6.25 -19.49
C ARG A 28 22.68 6.48 -18.85
N THR A 29 22.87 5.98 -17.63
CA THR A 29 24.11 6.17 -16.84
C THR A 29 25.01 4.94 -16.81
N GLY A 30 24.69 3.89 -17.56
CA GLY A 30 25.45 2.64 -17.60
C GLY A 30 24.61 1.39 -17.35
N GLU A 31 25.26 0.25 -17.22
CA GLU A 31 24.60 -1.00 -16.84
C GLU A 31 24.24 -1.00 -15.35
N GLN A 32 22.99 -1.36 -15.04
CA GLN A 32 22.53 -1.64 -13.69
C GLN A 32 22.29 -3.13 -13.53
N LYS A 33 22.50 -3.63 -12.31
CA LYS A 33 22.23 -5.01 -11.91
C LYS A 33 21.17 -5.02 -10.81
N ALA A 34 20.28 -6.01 -10.86
CA ALA A 34 19.30 -6.22 -9.80
C ALA A 34 20.01 -6.36 -8.44
N ASN A 35 19.46 -5.68 -7.43
CA ASN A 35 19.99 -5.66 -6.07
C ASN A 35 18.84 -5.46 -5.06
N TYR A 36 19.17 -5.50 -3.77
CA TYR A 36 18.25 -5.25 -2.65
C TYR A 36 18.62 -3.97 -1.88
N TYR A 37 19.15 -2.94 -2.56
CA TYR A 37 19.48 -1.68 -1.90
C TYR A 37 18.26 -1.04 -1.23
N GLY A 38 18.49 -0.42 -0.08
CA GLY A 38 17.44 0.10 0.81
C GLY A 38 16.90 -0.93 1.80
N SER A 39 17.22 -2.23 1.66
CA SER A 39 16.91 -3.24 2.68
C SER A 39 17.99 -3.26 3.76
N LEU A 40 17.56 -3.11 5.01
CA LEU A 40 18.42 -3.23 6.18
C LEU A 40 19.00 -4.65 6.27
N THR A 41 18.17 -5.69 6.19
CA THR A 41 18.63 -7.08 6.34
C THR A 41 19.61 -7.49 5.23
N GLN A 42 19.44 -6.98 4.01
CA GLN A 42 20.24 -7.42 2.86
C GLN A 42 21.43 -6.51 2.51
N SER A 43 21.37 -5.23 2.87
CA SER A 43 22.37 -4.23 2.43
C SER A 43 23.07 -3.50 3.58
N SER A 44 22.77 -3.80 4.85
CA SER A 44 23.48 -3.21 5.99
C SER A 44 24.54 -4.12 6.58
N THR A 45 25.46 -3.51 7.31
CA THR A 45 26.51 -4.18 8.07
C THR A 45 26.40 -3.85 9.56
N VAL A 46 26.96 -4.73 10.39
CA VAL A 46 27.06 -4.57 11.84
C VAL A 46 28.54 -4.60 12.21
N ASP A 47 28.96 -3.66 13.06
CA ASP A 47 30.30 -3.64 13.64
C ASP A 47 30.43 -4.78 14.67
N LEU A 48 31.44 -5.64 14.46
CA LEU A 48 31.77 -6.76 15.35
C LEU A 48 32.82 -6.38 16.40
N GLY A 49 33.33 -5.15 16.36
CA GLY A 49 34.47 -4.68 17.13
C GLY A 49 35.80 -4.88 16.40
N GLY A 50 36.82 -4.15 16.84
CA GLY A 50 38.17 -4.22 16.24
C GLY A 50 38.25 -3.72 14.79
N GLY A 51 37.28 -2.89 14.36
CA GLY A 51 37.19 -2.38 12.99
C GLY A 51 36.60 -3.36 11.98
N GLN A 52 36.14 -4.53 12.42
CA GLN A 52 35.55 -5.54 11.55
C GLN A 52 34.04 -5.32 11.43
N HIS A 53 33.53 -5.42 10.21
CA HIS A 53 32.09 -5.35 9.94
C HIS A 53 31.64 -6.63 9.25
N ALA A 54 30.46 -7.11 9.60
CA ALA A 54 29.82 -8.24 8.92
C ALA A 54 28.44 -7.85 8.39
N PRO A 55 27.95 -8.46 7.30
CA PRO A 55 26.57 -8.31 6.86
C PRO A 55 25.58 -8.63 7.98
N LEU A 56 24.51 -7.85 8.12
CA LEU A 56 23.50 -8.10 9.16
C LEU A 56 22.90 -9.50 9.07
N ASN A 57 22.61 -9.96 7.84
CA ASN A 57 22.08 -11.31 7.59
C ASN A 57 23.08 -12.46 7.81
N SER A 58 24.36 -12.18 8.08
CA SER A 58 25.33 -13.22 8.41
C SER A 58 25.47 -13.47 9.92
N LEU A 59 24.87 -12.62 10.76
CA LEU A 59 24.96 -12.78 12.23
C LEU A 59 24.13 -13.97 12.73
N LEU A 60 22.95 -14.18 12.13
CA LEU A 60 22.05 -15.29 12.43
C LEU A 60 21.47 -15.81 11.11
N PRO A 61 21.11 -17.10 11.03
CA PRO A 61 20.46 -17.64 9.84
C PRO A 61 19.13 -16.92 9.57
N MET A 62 19.06 -16.17 8.47
CA MET A 62 17.87 -15.47 7.98
C MET A 62 17.44 -16.05 6.64
N VAL A 63 16.13 -16.07 6.37
CA VAL A 63 15.61 -16.46 5.05
C VAL A 63 16.11 -15.48 3.99
N HIS A 64 16.60 -16.01 2.87
CA HIS A 64 17.04 -15.18 1.76
C HIS A 64 15.80 -14.69 0.96
N PRO A 65 15.76 -13.42 0.51
CA PRO A 65 14.61 -12.88 -0.23
C PRO A 65 14.23 -13.68 -1.48
N ASN A 66 15.23 -14.29 -2.15
CA ASN A 66 15.00 -15.14 -3.32
C ASN A 66 14.21 -16.42 -3.02
N ASP A 67 14.09 -16.84 -1.75
CA ASP A 67 13.34 -18.03 -1.37
C ASP A 67 11.89 -17.70 -1.00
N LEU A 68 11.53 -16.41 -0.95
CA LEU A 68 10.18 -15.98 -0.66
C LEU A 68 9.24 -16.25 -1.84
N LEU A 69 8.16 -16.98 -1.55
CA LEU A 69 7.01 -17.11 -2.42
C LEU A 69 6.03 -15.99 -2.12
N LEU A 70 5.96 -15.02 -3.02
CA LEU A 70 5.03 -13.92 -2.91
C LEU A 70 3.69 -14.31 -3.56
N ASP A 71 2.59 -13.97 -2.92
CA ASP A 71 1.23 -14.00 -3.46
C ASP A 71 0.51 -12.75 -2.93
N GLY A 72 -0.64 -12.40 -3.47
CA GLY A 72 -1.34 -11.19 -3.05
C GLY A 72 -2.71 -11.04 -3.66
N TRP A 73 -3.42 -10.03 -3.17
CA TRP A 73 -4.75 -9.67 -3.64
C TRP A 73 -4.74 -8.27 -4.25
N ASP A 74 -5.51 -8.07 -5.32
CA ASP A 74 -5.73 -6.77 -5.96
C ASP A 74 -7.17 -6.68 -6.42
N ILE A 75 -7.74 -5.47 -6.32
CA ILE A 75 -9.08 -5.17 -6.80
C ILE A 75 -9.15 -5.22 -8.33
N SER A 76 -8.01 -5.18 -9.02
CA SER A 76 -7.84 -5.34 -10.45
C SER A 76 -7.31 -6.73 -10.79
N SER A 77 -7.98 -7.43 -11.70
CA SER A 77 -7.63 -8.75 -12.22
C SER A 77 -6.43 -8.75 -13.18
N ALA A 78 -5.90 -7.57 -13.52
CA ALA A 78 -4.83 -7.38 -14.48
C ALA A 78 -3.56 -8.17 -14.10
N PRO A 79 -2.91 -8.86 -15.06
CA PRO A 79 -1.63 -9.52 -14.84
C PRO A 79 -0.58 -8.58 -14.25
N LEU A 80 0.37 -9.15 -13.52
CA LEU A 80 1.43 -8.35 -12.90
C LEU A 80 2.33 -7.67 -13.94
N SER A 81 2.46 -8.20 -15.15
CA SER A 81 3.17 -7.55 -16.26
C SER A 81 2.53 -6.22 -16.67
N GLU A 82 1.22 -6.20 -16.93
CA GLU A 82 0.48 -4.97 -17.28
C GLU A 82 0.48 -3.98 -16.13
N ALA A 83 0.40 -4.50 -14.90
CA ALA A 83 0.40 -3.66 -13.72
C ALA A 83 1.79 -3.05 -13.43
N MET A 84 2.87 -3.73 -13.79
CA MET A 84 4.25 -3.20 -13.77
C MET A 84 4.40 -2.09 -14.82
N GLU A 85 3.94 -2.30 -16.05
CA GLU A 85 3.95 -1.29 -17.12
C GLU A 85 3.19 -0.02 -16.71
N ARG A 86 1.98 -0.20 -16.16
CA ARG A 86 1.15 0.91 -15.67
C ARG A 86 1.78 1.66 -14.49
N ALA A 87 2.57 1.00 -13.65
CA ALA A 87 3.20 1.65 -12.50
C ALA A 87 4.31 2.62 -12.92
N GLN A 88 4.95 2.40 -14.09
CA GLN A 88 6.01 3.25 -14.64
C GLN A 88 7.18 3.53 -13.67
N VAL A 89 7.43 2.59 -12.73
CA VAL A 89 8.50 2.73 -11.73
C VAL A 89 9.81 2.10 -12.19
N LEU A 90 9.76 0.96 -12.90
CA LEU A 90 10.96 0.27 -13.37
C LEU A 90 11.41 0.80 -14.73
N ASP A 91 12.71 0.70 -15.02
CA ASP A 91 13.25 1.02 -16.34
C ASP A 91 12.58 0.16 -17.43
N PRO A 92 12.15 0.72 -18.58
CA PRO A 92 11.51 -0.03 -19.65
C PRO A 92 12.32 -1.27 -20.12
N ALA A 93 13.65 -1.18 -20.14
CA ALA A 93 14.49 -2.32 -20.54
C ALA A 93 14.40 -3.49 -19.54
N LEU A 94 14.20 -3.19 -18.25
CA LEU A 94 13.95 -4.21 -17.23
C LEU A 94 12.52 -4.74 -17.32
N GLN A 95 11.54 -3.88 -17.63
CA GLN A 95 10.15 -4.29 -17.79
C GLN A 95 9.99 -5.34 -18.91
N GLU A 96 10.62 -5.13 -20.06
CA GLU A 96 10.58 -6.09 -21.19
C GLU A 96 11.15 -7.45 -20.80
N GLN A 97 12.23 -7.49 -20.03
CA GLN A 97 12.82 -8.74 -19.53
C GLN A 97 11.90 -9.46 -18.53
N LEU A 98 11.16 -8.72 -17.70
CA LEU A 98 10.28 -9.29 -16.68
C LEU A 98 8.91 -9.71 -17.21
N LYS A 99 8.46 -9.12 -18.32
CA LYS A 99 7.17 -9.37 -18.95
C LYS A 99 6.83 -10.87 -19.14
N PRO A 100 7.69 -11.72 -19.75
CA PRO A 100 7.37 -13.14 -19.93
C PRO A 100 7.21 -13.89 -18.60
N HIS A 101 7.87 -13.45 -17.54
CA HIS A 101 7.80 -14.08 -16.21
C HIS A 101 6.57 -13.62 -15.42
N MET A 102 6.03 -12.44 -15.72
CA MET A 102 4.94 -11.82 -14.93
C MET A 102 3.58 -11.87 -15.64
N ALA A 103 3.53 -12.20 -16.93
CA ALA A 103 2.30 -12.26 -17.73
C ALA A 103 1.29 -13.31 -17.23
N GLY A 104 1.77 -14.44 -16.69
CA GLY A 104 0.92 -15.49 -16.13
C GLY A 104 0.48 -15.25 -14.68
N MET A 105 1.05 -14.23 -14.00
CA MET A 105 0.79 -13.99 -12.58
C MET A 105 -0.39 -13.03 -12.43
N ARG A 106 -1.50 -13.51 -11.89
CA ARG A 106 -2.69 -12.70 -11.59
C ARG A 106 -2.95 -12.60 -10.09
N PRO A 107 -3.33 -11.41 -9.59
CA PRO A 107 -3.67 -11.25 -8.19
C PRO A 107 -5.00 -11.91 -7.85
N ARG A 108 -5.15 -12.36 -6.62
CA ARG A 108 -6.42 -12.89 -6.10
C ARG A 108 -7.44 -11.75 -5.86
N PRO A 109 -8.75 -12.06 -5.81
CA PRO A 109 -9.78 -11.05 -5.52
C PRO A 109 -9.56 -10.35 -4.18
N ALA A 110 -9.50 -9.01 -4.14
CA ALA A 110 -9.25 -8.23 -2.92
C ALA A 110 -10.53 -7.67 -2.30
N LEU A 111 -10.44 -7.15 -1.09
CA LEU A 111 -11.51 -6.29 -0.56
C LEU A 111 -11.49 -4.96 -1.33
N TYR A 112 -12.63 -4.57 -1.89
CA TYR A 112 -12.82 -3.27 -2.53
C TYR A 112 -13.98 -2.58 -1.85
N ASP A 113 -13.68 -1.43 -1.29
CA ASP A 113 -14.65 -0.48 -0.80
C ASP A 113 -14.55 0.75 -1.72
N PRO A 114 -15.56 1.02 -2.56
CA PRO A 114 -15.56 2.13 -3.52
C PRO A 114 -15.41 3.51 -2.87
N GLU A 115 -15.63 3.60 -1.55
CA GLU A 115 -15.68 4.84 -0.80
C GLU A 115 -14.32 5.24 -0.23
N PHE A 116 -13.43 4.26 -0.04
CA PHE A 116 -12.07 4.42 0.49
C PHE A 116 -11.03 4.65 -0.61
N ILE A 117 -11.44 4.52 -1.87
CA ILE A 117 -10.58 4.64 -3.03
C ILE A 117 -11.22 5.65 -3.97
N ALA A 118 -10.41 6.58 -4.53
CA ALA A 118 -10.92 7.61 -5.42
C ALA A 118 -11.86 7.04 -6.49
N ALA A 119 -13.01 7.70 -6.72
CA ALA A 119 -14.07 7.24 -7.62
C ALA A 119 -13.59 6.88 -9.04
N ASN A 120 -12.45 7.44 -9.48
CA ASN A 120 -11.78 7.07 -10.72
C ASN A 120 -11.13 5.67 -10.74
N GLN A 121 -11.22 4.90 -9.66
CA GLN A 121 -10.78 3.51 -9.58
C GLN A 121 -11.95 2.52 -9.66
N ALA A 122 -13.20 2.98 -9.77
CA ALA A 122 -14.38 2.10 -9.91
C ALA A 122 -14.25 1.16 -11.11
N ASP A 123 -13.85 1.68 -12.27
CA ASP A 123 -13.63 0.88 -13.49
C ASP A 123 -12.49 -0.13 -13.35
N ARG A 124 -11.62 0.03 -12.35
CA ARG A 124 -10.48 -0.85 -12.09
C ARG A 124 -10.83 -2.00 -11.14
N ALA A 125 -11.94 -1.92 -10.42
CA ALA A 125 -12.31 -2.86 -9.37
C ALA A 125 -13.17 -4.02 -9.90
N ASP A 126 -12.56 -4.90 -10.69
CA ASP A 126 -13.19 -6.07 -11.31
C ASP A 126 -12.95 -7.39 -10.52
N ASN A 127 -12.24 -7.35 -9.40
CA ASN A 127 -11.73 -8.52 -8.67
C ASN A 127 -11.93 -8.40 -7.15
N VAL A 128 -13.17 -8.51 -6.66
CA VAL A 128 -13.57 -8.10 -5.28
C VAL A 128 -14.16 -9.22 -4.39
N ILE A 129 -13.84 -9.23 -3.09
CA ILE A 129 -14.46 -10.03 -2.01
C ILE A 129 -15.27 -9.10 -1.07
N LYS A 130 -16.45 -9.53 -0.58
CA LYS A 130 -17.26 -8.78 0.40
C LYS A 130 -16.91 -9.23 1.84
N ALA A 131 -16.26 -8.40 2.66
CA ALA A 131 -15.91 -8.76 4.05
C ALA A 131 -16.95 -8.24 5.06
N GLY A 132 -17.46 -9.13 5.91
CA GLY A 132 -18.44 -8.83 6.97
C GLY A 132 -17.89 -8.04 8.16
N ILE A 133 -17.16 -6.95 7.93
CA ILE A 133 -16.69 -5.99 8.96
C ILE A 133 -17.58 -4.75 8.87
N LYS A 134 -18.02 -4.21 10.02
CA LYS A 134 -18.98 -3.09 10.08
C LYS A 134 -18.27 -1.79 10.43
N PRO A 135 -17.93 -0.92 9.46
CA PRO A 135 -17.56 0.45 9.74
C PRO A 135 -18.61 1.14 10.61
N VAL A 136 -18.16 1.81 11.68
CA VAL A 136 -19.01 2.60 12.58
C VAL A 136 -18.58 4.07 12.69
N SER A 137 -17.32 4.39 12.36
CA SER A 137 -16.86 5.78 12.27
C SER A 137 -15.79 5.95 11.19
N ILE A 138 -15.91 7.04 10.44
CA ILE A 138 -15.06 7.46 9.33
C ILE A 138 -14.76 8.95 9.51
N VAL A 139 -13.50 9.31 9.76
CA VAL A 139 -13.06 10.70 9.90
C VAL A 139 -11.97 11.00 8.89
N SER A 140 -12.28 11.86 7.92
CA SER A 140 -11.40 12.20 6.80
C SER A 140 -10.93 13.65 6.87
N TYR A 141 -9.71 13.86 7.36
CA TYR A 141 -9.07 15.16 7.45
C TYR A 141 -8.17 15.42 6.24
N ASN A 142 -8.29 16.63 5.68
CA ASN A 142 -7.52 17.06 4.53
C ASN A 142 -6.96 18.45 4.78
N HIS A 143 -5.72 18.71 4.40
CA HIS A 143 -5.21 20.07 4.32
C HIS A 143 -4.34 20.31 3.10
N LEU A 144 -4.50 21.49 2.50
CA LEU A 144 -3.84 21.91 1.26
C LEU A 144 -3.72 23.43 1.20
N GLY A 145 -2.71 23.94 0.50
CA GLY A 145 -2.32 25.36 0.48
C GLY A 145 -2.38 26.03 -0.90
N ASN A 146 -2.87 25.32 -1.92
CA ASN A 146 -3.05 25.82 -3.28
C ASN A 146 -4.35 26.65 -3.41
N ASN A 147 -4.61 27.14 -4.63
CA ASN A 147 -5.80 27.94 -4.90
C ASN A 147 -7.13 27.17 -4.65
N ASP A 148 -7.11 25.85 -4.80
CA ASP A 148 -8.25 24.98 -4.48
C ASP A 148 -8.53 25.00 -2.97
N GLY A 149 -7.50 24.80 -2.13
CA GLY A 149 -7.62 24.95 -0.67
C GLY A 149 -8.13 26.33 -0.26
N ARG A 150 -7.65 27.39 -0.92
CA ARG A 150 -8.09 28.75 -0.66
C ARG A 150 -9.56 28.95 -1.03
N ASN A 151 -10.02 28.41 -2.15
CA ASN A 151 -11.43 28.47 -2.56
C ASN A 151 -12.34 27.66 -1.63
N LEU A 152 -11.87 26.50 -1.18
CA LEU A 152 -12.59 25.61 -0.26
C LEU A 152 -12.59 26.11 1.19
N SER A 153 -11.84 27.16 1.52
CA SER A 153 -11.96 27.84 2.82
C SER A 153 -13.30 28.57 3.00
N ALA A 154 -14.01 28.83 1.90
CA ALA A 154 -15.33 29.43 1.92
C ALA A 154 -16.42 28.36 2.19
N PRO A 155 -17.33 28.56 3.17
CA PRO A 155 -18.30 27.53 3.58
C PRO A 155 -19.22 27.01 2.47
N GLN A 156 -19.62 27.87 1.52
CA GLN A 156 -20.50 27.45 0.42
C GLN A 156 -19.80 26.51 -0.57
N GLN A 157 -18.53 26.77 -0.86
CA GLN A 157 -17.68 25.96 -1.74
C GLN A 157 -17.29 24.65 -1.06
N PHE A 158 -17.02 24.70 0.25
CA PHE A 158 -16.80 23.50 1.07
C PHE A 158 -18.02 22.57 1.05
N ARG A 159 -19.23 23.10 1.23
CA ARG A 159 -20.47 22.30 1.30
C ARG A 159 -20.71 21.42 0.08
N SER A 160 -20.40 21.91 -1.12
CA SER A 160 -20.46 21.10 -2.35
C SER A 160 -19.50 19.90 -2.30
N LYS A 161 -18.33 20.09 -1.69
CA LYS A 161 -17.32 19.04 -1.54
C LYS A 161 -17.59 18.12 -0.37
N GLU A 162 -18.24 18.62 0.67
CA GLU A 162 -18.71 17.85 1.81
C GLU A 162 -19.80 16.87 1.39
N ILE A 163 -20.86 17.34 0.71
CA ILE A 163 -21.98 16.49 0.24
C ILE A 163 -21.48 15.38 -0.69
N SER A 164 -20.63 15.72 -1.65
CA SER A 164 -20.08 14.74 -2.60
C SER A 164 -19.13 13.73 -1.96
N LYS A 165 -18.52 14.08 -0.82
CA LYS A 165 -17.65 13.18 -0.07
C LYS A 165 -18.39 12.39 0.99
N SER A 166 -19.47 12.91 1.56
CA SER A 166 -20.24 12.23 2.61
C SER A 166 -21.17 11.17 2.03
N GLY A 167 -21.81 11.47 0.89
CA GLY A 167 -22.79 10.59 0.25
C GLY A 167 -22.21 9.32 -0.35
N VAL A 168 -20.89 9.14 -0.30
CA VAL A 168 -20.25 7.90 -0.78
C VAL A 168 -20.72 6.70 0.05
N VAL A 169 -21.00 6.89 1.34
CA VAL A 169 -21.28 5.84 2.36
C VAL A 169 -22.68 5.23 2.31
N GLU A 170 -23.58 5.84 1.55
CA GLU A 170 -24.99 5.47 1.53
C GLU A 170 -25.21 4.11 0.83
N ASP A 171 -24.50 3.87 -0.28
CA ASP A 171 -24.63 2.64 -1.06
C ASP A 171 -24.01 1.43 -0.35
N MET A 172 -22.88 1.59 0.36
CA MET A 172 -22.30 0.52 1.17
C MET A 172 -23.28 0.07 2.26
N VAL A 173 -23.89 1.03 2.97
CA VAL A 173 -24.86 0.73 4.04
C VAL A 173 -26.08 0.01 3.48
N ALA A 174 -26.61 0.47 2.35
CA ALA A 174 -27.74 -0.18 1.67
C ALA A 174 -27.42 -1.60 1.18
N SER A 175 -26.17 -1.86 0.79
CA SER A 175 -25.75 -3.14 0.23
C SER A 175 -25.65 -4.30 1.24
N ASN A 176 -25.62 -4.00 2.55
CA ASN A 176 -25.35 -5.00 3.59
C ASN A 176 -26.26 -4.85 4.82
N THR A 177 -27.49 -5.35 4.68
CA THR A 177 -28.53 -5.36 5.74
C THR A 177 -28.19 -6.24 6.94
N ILE A 178 -27.17 -7.11 6.85
CA ILE A 178 -26.69 -7.91 7.99
C ILE A 178 -25.87 -7.03 8.95
N LEU A 179 -25.00 -6.17 8.41
CA LEU A 179 -24.18 -5.26 9.20
C LEU A 179 -24.94 -3.99 9.59
N TYR A 180 -25.87 -3.55 8.72
CA TYR A 180 -26.68 -2.35 8.90
C TYR A 180 -28.19 -2.68 8.86
N PRO A 181 -28.71 -3.44 9.84
CA PRO A 181 -30.12 -3.87 9.85
C PRO A 181 -31.10 -2.69 9.90
N ASP A 182 -30.70 -1.60 10.57
CA ASP A 182 -31.51 -0.39 10.71
C ASP A 182 -31.24 0.65 9.61
N GLY A 183 -30.39 0.32 8.63
CA GLY A 183 -29.95 1.23 7.57
C GLY A 183 -29.16 2.46 8.07
N ARG A 184 -28.76 2.49 9.35
CA ARG A 184 -27.95 3.57 9.91
C ARG A 184 -26.49 3.36 9.52
N GLY A 185 -25.95 4.30 8.75
CA GLY A 185 -24.54 4.32 8.40
C GLY A 185 -23.60 4.70 9.55
N PRO A 186 -22.28 4.60 9.33
CA PRO A 186 -21.29 5.06 10.29
C PRO A 186 -21.34 6.58 10.48
N ASP A 187 -20.78 7.07 11.58
CA ASP A 187 -20.44 8.48 11.71
C ASP A 187 -19.44 8.84 10.61
N HIS A 188 -19.73 9.86 9.80
CA HIS A 188 -18.85 10.29 8.72
C HIS A 188 -18.57 11.78 8.81
N CYS A 189 -17.31 12.14 9.09
CA CYS A 189 -16.86 13.51 9.22
C CYS A 189 -15.78 13.83 8.20
N ILE A 190 -15.99 14.90 7.41
CA ILE A 190 -15.03 15.37 6.43
C ILE A 190 -14.53 16.74 6.85
N VAL A 191 -13.21 16.91 6.91
CA VAL A 191 -12.58 18.18 7.23
C VAL A 191 -11.63 18.56 6.12
N ILE A 192 -11.72 19.81 5.64
CA ILE A 192 -10.76 20.39 4.70
C ILE A 192 -10.27 21.71 5.30
N GLN A 193 -8.96 21.83 5.51
CA GLN A 193 -8.32 23.03 6.05
C GLN A 193 -7.36 23.65 5.03
N TYR A 194 -7.39 24.98 4.93
CA TYR A 194 -6.45 25.73 4.10
C TYR A 194 -5.16 25.98 4.88
N VAL A 195 -4.05 25.42 4.41
CA VAL A 195 -2.73 25.53 5.03
C VAL A 195 -1.73 26.00 3.96
N PRO A 196 -1.47 27.33 3.83
CA PRO A 196 -0.67 27.88 2.74
C PRO A 196 0.70 27.21 2.55
N TYR A 197 1.34 26.84 3.65
CA TYR A 197 2.70 26.29 3.66
C TYR A 197 2.84 25.00 2.84
N VAL A 198 1.81 24.16 2.79
CA VAL A 198 1.90 22.87 2.08
C VAL A 198 1.69 23.02 0.56
N GLY A 199 1.27 24.20 0.08
CA GLY A 199 1.06 24.43 -1.35
C GLY A 199 0.17 23.36 -2.00
N ASP A 200 0.61 22.80 -3.12
CA ASP A 200 -0.11 21.74 -3.84
C ASP A 200 0.04 20.34 -3.18
N SER A 201 0.93 20.22 -2.19
CA SER A 201 1.19 18.97 -1.46
C SER A 201 0.08 18.68 -0.44
N LYS A 202 -1.10 18.32 -0.94
CA LYS A 202 -2.26 17.92 -0.13
C LYS A 202 -1.89 16.78 0.82
N ARG A 203 -2.21 16.95 2.09
CA ARG A 203 -2.11 15.91 3.11
C ARG A 203 -3.50 15.40 3.44
N ALA A 204 -3.62 14.08 3.51
CA ALA A 204 -4.83 13.38 3.94
C ALA A 204 -4.49 12.56 5.19
N MET A 205 -5.38 12.64 6.17
CA MET A 205 -5.34 11.88 7.40
C MET A 205 -6.71 11.29 7.62
N ASP A 206 -6.81 9.97 7.59
CA ASP A 206 -8.08 9.27 7.69
C ASP A 206 -8.05 8.32 8.89
N GLU A 207 -9.13 8.31 9.67
CA GLU A 207 -9.38 7.38 10.75
C GLU A 207 -10.63 6.57 10.44
N TYR A 208 -10.52 5.25 10.52
CA TYR A 208 -11.62 4.33 10.32
C TYR A 208 -11.76 3.43 11.54
N THR A 209 -12.91 3.48 12.19
CA THR A 209 -13.25 2.60 13.31
C THR A 209 -14.38 1.67 12.90
N SER A 210 -14.18 0.37 13.09
CA SER A 210 -15.11 -0.70 12.73
C SER A 210 -15.42 -1.61 13.92
N GLU A 211 -16.66 -2.08 14.02
CA GLU A 211 -17.06 -3.18 14.89
C GLU A 211 -16.68 -4.53 14.24
N ILE A 212 -16.12 -5.42 15.06
CA ILE A 212 -15.73 -6.78 14.70
C ILE A 212 -16.35 -7.79 15.69
N MET A 213 -16.06 -9.08 15.51
CA MET A 213 -16.65 -10.16 16.30
C MET A 213 -16.59 -9.91 17.81
N CYS A 214 -17.62 -10.37 18.53
CA CYS A 214 -17.72 -10.28 20.00
C CYS A 214 -17.64 -8.85 20.57
N GLY A 215 -18.06 -7.83 19.81
CA GLY A 215 -18.03 -6.43 20.24
C GLY A 215 -16.63 -5.82 20.24
N GLY A 216 -15.66 -6.46 19.60
CA GLY A 216 -14.33 -5.89 19.40
C GLY A 216 -14.37 -4.70 18.45
N HIS A 217 -13.34 -3.86 18.52
CA HIS A 217 -13.17 -2.71 17.64
C HIS A 217 -11.86 -2.81 16.86
N ASN A 218 -11.88 -2.35 15.61
CA ASN A 218 -10.71 -2.18 14.76
C ASN A 218 -10.60 -0.72 14.35
N THR A 219 -9.49 -0.06 14.68
CA THR A 219 -9.21 1.33 14.29
C THR A 219 -7.99 1.37 13.36
N MET A 220 -8.12 2.06 12.23
CA MET A 220 -7.05 2.28 11.25
C MET A 220 -6.82 3.78 11.08
N VAL A 221 -5.56 4.23 11.23
CA VAL A 221 -5.15 5.63 11.01
C VAL A 221 -4.16 5.70 9.85
N LEU A 222 -4.40 6.57 8.87
CA LEU A 222 -3.57 6.72 7.66
C LEU A 222 -2.94 8.12 7.55
N HIS A 223 -1.66 8.22 7.18
CA HIS A 223 -0.93 9.47 6.85
C HIS A 223 0.20 9.19 5.81
N ASN A 224 0.39 10.02 4.77
CA ASN A 224 1.27 9.64 3.62
C ASN A 224 2.03 10.79 2.91
N THR A 225 3.35 10.63 2.60
CA THR A 225 4.17 11.39 1.59
C THR A 225 5.58 10.74 1.24
N CYS A 226 5.86 10.21 0.01
CA CYS A 226 7.22 9.85 -0.57
C CYS A 226 7.16 9.21 -2.01
N GLU A 227 8.30 8.93 -2.70
CA GLU A 227 8.44 7.94 -3.83
C GLU A 227 8.26 6.52 -3.27
N ASP A 228 7.01 6.28 -2.91
CA ASP A 228 6.59 5.35 -1.88
C ASP A 228 6.95 3.88 -2.17
N SER A 229 6.99 3.49 -3.46
CA SER A 229 7.07 2.07 -3.82
C SER A 229 8.50 1.50 -3.77
N LEU A 230 9.52 2.26 -4.19
CA LEU A 230 10.92 1.82 -4.14
C LEU A 230 11.51 1.91 -2.74
N LEU A 231 10.99 2.81 -1.88
CA LEU A 231 11.36 2.88 -0.47
C LEU A 231 10.62 1.83 0.37
N ALA A 232 9.33 1.59 0.11
CA ALA A 232 8.55 0.63 0.90
C ALA A 232 8.88 -0.83 0.56
N ALA A 233 9.23 -1.15 -0.70
CA ALA A 233 9.53 -2.53 -1.10
C ALA A 233 10.64 -3.20 -0.26
N PRO A 234 11.81 -2.57 -0.02
CA PRO A 234 12.84 -3.15 0.84
C PRO A 234 12.47 -3.17 2.33
N LEU A 235 11.73 -2.18 2.84
CA LEU A 235 11.29 -2.19 4.24
C LEU A 235 10.27 -3.30 4.53
N ILE A 236 9.37 -3.57 3.58
CA ILE A 236 8.42 -4.69 3.67
C ILE A 236 9.18 -6.02 3.64
N LEU A 237 10.24 -6.12 2.83
CA LEU A 237 11.12 -7.29 2.82
C LEU A 237 11.75 -7.52 4.21
N ASP A 238 12.32 -6.46 4.79
CA ASP A 238 12.94 -6.54 6.12
C ASP A 238 11.94 -6.97 7.19
N LEU A 239 10.73 -6.43 7.17
CA LEU A 239 9.67 -6.83 8.10
C LEU A 239 9.34 -8.32 8.00
N VAL A 240 9.24 -8.86 6.78
CA VAL A 240 8.97 -10.29 6.57
C VAL A 240 10.11 -11.16 7.10
N ILE A 241 11.35 -10.81 6.78
CA ILE A 241 12.54 -11.58 7.20
C ILE A 241 12.70 -11.53 8.72
N LEU A 242 12.57 -10.36 9.34
CA LEU A 242 12.68 -10.21 10.80
C LEU A 242 11.52 -10.91 11.52
N THR A 243 10.30 -10.86 10.97
CA THR A 243 9.17 -11.60 11.55
C THR A 243 9.43 -13.11 11.53
N GLU A 244 9.92 -13.65 10.42
CA GLU A 244 10.29 -15.06 10.32
C GLU A 244 11.40 -15.43 11.32
N LEU A 245 12.43 -14.60 11.44
CA LEU A 245 13.51 -14.81 12.40
C LEU A 245 12.96 -14.84 13.84
N PHE A 246 12.13 -13.86 14.21
CA PHE A 246 11.58 -13.76 15.57
C PHE A 246 10.60 -14.88 15.91
N GLN A 247 9.93 -15.49 14.93
CA GLN A 247 9.14 -16.71 15.15
C GLN A 247 9.99 -17.90 15.62
N ARG A 248 11.29 -17.90 15.31
CA ARG A 248 12.24 -18.94 15.74
C ARG A 248 12.92 -18.63 17.07
N VAL A 249 12.75 -17.43 17.62
CA VAL A 249 13.38 -17.00 18.88
C VAL A 249 12.45 -17.31 20.06
N GLN A 250 12.99 -17.94 21.10
CA GLN A 250 12.29 -18.21 22.36
C GLN A 250 13.15 -17.74 23.53
N PHE A 251 12.51 -17.10 24.51
CA PHE A 251 13.16 -16.69 25.75
C PHE A 251 12.68 -17.59 26.90
N ARG A 252 13.54 -17.80 27.90
CA ARG A 252 13.23 -18.49 29.14
C ARG A 252 13.45 -17.54 30.31
#